data_AF-A0A914Y5V5-F1
#
_entry.id   AF-A0A914Y5V5-F1
#
_cell.length_a   1.000
_cell.length_b   1.000
_cell.length_c   1.000
_cell.angle_alpha   90.00
_cell.angle_beta   90.00
_cell.angle_gamma   90.00
#
_symmetry.space_group_name_H-M   'P 1'
#
loop_
_entity.id
_entity.type
_entity.pdbx_description
1 polymer ?
#
loop_
_entity_poly.entity_id
_entity_poly.type
_entity_poly.pdbx_seq_one_letter_code
_entity_poly.pdbx_strand_id
1 'polypeptide(L)'
;MAENMEIPETIGERLVKASQDAPALRHPDSPDWFNREVHETSKEKFAWAAPYDARFPQVRKQRQCFAYYVDFHRCQELMGADYAPCKFFQNVYKDFCPNFWVEKWDELREEGRFPAKFDR
;
A
#
# COMPACT_ATOMS: atom_id res chain seq x y z
N MET A 1 -19.86 13.25 1.27
CA MET A 1 -19.22 13.65 -0.02
C MET A 1 -17.96 12.83 -0.38
N ALA A 2 -17.55 11.82 0.42
CA ALA A 2 -16.37 11.00 0.11
C ALA A 2 -16.56 9.49 0.38
N GLU A 3 -17.78 9.05 0.71
CA GLU A 3 -18.09 7.63 1.01
C GLU A 3 -17.99 6.71 -0.22
N ASN A 4 -17.92 7.27 -1.44
CA ASN A 4 -17.99 6.49 -2.69
C ASN A 4 -16.66 6.41 -3.45
N MET A 5 -15.51 6.64 -2.80
CA MET A 5 -14.21 6.41 -3.44
C MET A 5 -13.82 4.94 -3.36
N GLU A 6 -13.90 4.22 -4.48
CA GLU A 6 -13.39 2.86 -4.59
C GLU A 6 -11.87 2.86 -4.54
N ILE A 7 -11.29 2.19 -3.55
CA ILE A 7 -9.85 2.12 -3.38
C ILE A 7 -9.34 0.85 -4.04
N PRO A 8 -8.39 0.96 -4.98
CA PRO A 8 -7.80 -0.20 -5.63
C PRO A 8 -7.04 -1.08 -4.61
N GLU A 9 -7.16 -2.39 -4.83
CA GLU A 9 -6.53 -3.41 -4.00
C GLU A 9 -5.03 -3.52 -4.28
N THR A 10 -4.28 -3.79 -3.23
CA THR A 10 -2.82 -4.01 -3.29
C THR A 10 -2.46 -5.35 -3.93
N ILE A 11 -1.20 -5.51 -4.36
CA ILE A 11 -0.71 -6.81 -4.88
C ILE A 11 -1.00 -7.93 -3.88
N GLY A 12 -0.70 -7.70 -2.60
CA GLY A 12 -0.88 -8.70 -1.55
C GLY A 12 -2.33 -9.15 -1.41
N GLU A 13 -3.27 -8.21 -1.37
CA GLU A 13 -4.71 -8.53 -1.30
C GLU A 13 -5.19 -9.30 -2.53
N ARG A 14 -4.74 -8.92 -3.73
CA ARG A 14 -5.08 -9.62 -4.98
C ARG A 14 -4.50 -11.03 -5.03
N LEU A 15 -3.27 -11.23 -4.54
CA LEU A 15 -2.63 -12.54 -4.46
C LEU A 15 -3.36 -13.45 -3.47
N VAL A 16 -3.74 -12.93 -2.30
CA VAL A 16 -4.52 -13.69 -1.30
C VAL A 16 -5.83 -14.15 -1.90
N LYS A 17 -6.55 -13.28 -2.61
CA LYS A 17 -7.78 -13.67 -3.32
C LYS A 17 -7.54 -14.73 -4.39
N ALA A 18 -6.55 -14.52 -5.25
CA ALA A 18 -6.23 -15.47 -6.31
C ALA A 18 -5.76 -16.84 -5.78
N SER A 19 -5.13 -16.86 -4.60
CA SER A 19 -4.65 -18.09 -3.96
C SER A 19 -5.75 -19.03 -3.48
N GLN A 20 -6.99 -18.54 -3.33
CA GLN A 20 -8.13 -19.34 -2.86
C GLN A 20 -8.59 -20.35 -3.91
N ASP A 21 -8.47 -20.01 -5.19
CA ASP A 21 -8.99 -20.83 -6.31
C ASP A 21 -7.91 -21.69 -6.97
N ALA A 22 -6.64 -21.24 -6.95
CA ALA A 22 -5.50 -21.88 -7.61
C ALA A 22 -4.18 -21.31 -7.06
N PRO A 23 -3.01 -21.92 -7.35
CA PRO A 23 -1.72 -21.27 -7.08
C PRO A 23 -1.66 -19.91 -7.81
N ALA A 24 -1.59 -18.82 -7.03
CA ALA A 24 -1.67 -17.44 -7.54
C ALA A 24 -0.47 -17.07 -8.45
N LEU A 25 0.68 -17.71 -8.24
CA LEU A 25 1.90 -17.51 -9.02
C LEU A 25 2.21 -18.77 -9.83
N ARG A 26 2.78 -18.56 -11.02
CA ARG A 26 3.25 -19.64 -11.88
C ARG A 26 4.44 -20.36 -11.25
N HIS A 27 4.51 -21.67 -11.47
CA HIS A 27 5.68 -22.47 -11.12
C HIS A 27 6.77 -22.33 -12.20
N PRO A 28 8.07 -22.24 -11.86
CA PRO A 28 9.17 -22.17 -12.82
C PRO A 28 9.19 -23.31 -13.84
N ASP A 29 8.74 -24.50 -13.42
CA ASP A 29 8.74 -25.70 -14.27
C ASP A 29 7.47 -25.85 -15.13
N SER A 30 6.53 -24.89 -15.10
CA SER A 30 5.33 -24.99 -15.92
C SER A 30 5.61 -24.62 -17.39
N PRO A 31 4.93 -25.25 -18.36
CA PRO A 31 5.04 -24.86 -19.78
C PRO A 31 4.67 -23.39 -20.05
N ASP A 32 3.86 -22.81 -19.15
CA ASP A 32 3.36 -21.44 -19.24
C ASP A 32 4.35 -20.38 -18.72
N TRP A 33 5.51 -20.79 -18.21
CA TRP A 33 6.51 -19.89 -17.62
C TRP A 33 6.98 -18.81 -18.62
N PHE A 34 7.21 -19.20 -19.88
CA PHE A 34 7.66 -18.29 -20.94
C PHE A 34 6.54 -17.80 -21.87
N ASN A 35 5.27 -18.07 -21.55
CA ASN A 35 4.15 -17.65 -22.39
C ASN A 35 3.85 -16.14 -22.19
N ARG A 36 3.92 -15.37 -23.28
CA ARG A 36 3.66 -13.91 -23.29
C ARG A 36 2.24 -13.56 -22.86
N GLU A 37 1.23 -14.28 -23.33
CA GLU A 37 -0.17 -13.98 -23.03
C GLU A 37 -0.45 -14.15 -21.54
N VAL A 38 0.11 -15.21 -20.95
CA VAL A 38 0.02 -15.45 -19.51
C VAL A 38 0.82 -14.39 -18.75
N HIS A 39 1.95 -13.90 -19.28
CA HIS A 39 2.71 -12.78 -18.71
C HIS A 39 1.90 -11.48 -18.64
N GLU A 40 1.32 -11.06 -19.75
CA GLU A 40 0.53 -9.83 -19.85
C GLU A 40 -0.70 -9.87 -18.94
N THR A 41 -1.47 -10.96 -18.98
CA THR A 41 -2.64 -11.14 -18.12
C THR A 41 -2.29 -11.15 -16.63
N SER A 42 -1.15 -11.73 -16.23
CA SER A 42 -0.71 -11.70 -14.82
C SER A 42 -0.30 -10.30 -14.39
N LYS A 43 0.35 -9.53 -15.28
CA LYS A 43 0.69 -8.14 -15.02
C LYS A 43 -0.56 -7.31 -14.81
N GLU A 44 -1.57 -7.43 -15.65
CA GLU A 44 -2.83 -6.70 -15.49
C GLU A 44 -3.58 -7.08 -14.21
N LYS A 45 -3.61 -8.38 -13.88
CA LYS A 45 -4.28 -8.88 -12.68
C LYS A 45 -3.61 -8.39 -11.40
N PHE A 46 -2.28 -8.53 -11.30
CA PHE A 46 -1.58 -8.36 -10.04
C PHE A 46 -0.83 -7.04 -9.90
N ALA A 47 -0.53 -6.32 -10.98
CA ALA A 47 0.25 -5.09 -10.86
C ALA A 47 -0.52 -4.03 -10.07
N TRP A 48 0.13 -3.60 -8.99
CA TRP A 48 -0.21 -2.42 -8.22
C TRP A 48 1.10 -1.67 -7.99
N ALA A 49 1.00 -0.35 -8.01
CA ALA A 49 2.09 0.54 -7.64
C ALA A 49 1.49 1.82 -7.08
N ALA A 50 2.14 2.39 -6.07
CA ALA A 50 1.77 3.70 -5.57
C ALA A 50 1.78 4.74 -6.70
N PRO A 51 0.76 5.62 -6.78
CA PRO A 51 0.69 6.64 -7.82
C PRO A 51 1.81 7.67 -7.65
N TYR A 52 2.15 8.32 -8.77
CA TYR A 52 3.11 9.42 -8.75
C TYR A 52 2.54 10.63 -7.98
N ASP A 53 3.19 11.01 -6.89
CA ASP A 53 2.85 12.20 -6.13
C ASP A 53 3.71 13.39 -6.58
N ALA A 54 3.06 14.37 -7.22
CA ALA A 54 3.70 15.59 -7.70
C ALA A 54 4.27 16.47 -6.58
N ARG A 55 3.86 16.30 -5.31
CA ARG A 55 4.46 16.97 -4.15
C ARG A 55 5.89 16.51 -3.87
N PHE A 56 6.23 15.30 -4.32
CA PHE A 56 7.53 14.67 -4.08
C PHE A 56 8.18 14.22 -5.42
N PRO A 57 8.55 15.18 -6.30
CA PRO A 57 9.11 14.85 -7.62
C PRO A 57 10.54 14.30 -7.53
N GLN A 58 11.24 14.51 -6.42
CA GLN A 58 12.60 14.01 -6.23
C GLN A 58 12.67 12.46 -6.19
N VAL A 59 13.84 11.95 -6.60
CA VAL A 59 14.21 10.52 -6.50
C VAL A 59 14.22 10.04 -5.03
N ARG A 60 14.51 10.95 -4.10
CA ARG A 60 14.55 10.66 -2.65
C ARG A 60 13.13 10.63 -2.06
N LYS A 61 12.59 9.42 -1.88
CA LYS A 61 11.21 9.15 -1.44
C LYS A 61 11.00 9.09 0.07
N GLN A 62 12.03 9.37 0.87
CA GLN A 62 11.97 9.31 2.33
C GLN A 62 10.88 10.21 2.92
N ARG A 63 10.79 11.47 2.42
CA ARG A 63 9.75 12.41 2.85
C ARG A 63 8.35 11.98 2.42
N GLN A 64 8.24 11.36 1.24
CA GLN A 64 6.98 10.81 0.76
C GLN A 64 6.51 9.69 1.70
N CYS A 65 7.37 8.73 2.06
CA CYS A 65 6.95 7.67 2.99
C CYS A 65 6.45 8.27 4.31
N PHE A 66 7.25 9.14 4.94
CA PHE A 66 6.89 9.71 6.23
C PHE A 66 5.56 10.49 6.16
N ALA A 67 5.35 11.27 5.09
CA ALA A 67 4.10 12.01 4.91
C ALA A 67 2.89 11.06 4.80
N TYR A 68 2.97 10.00 3.99
CA TYR A 68 1.87 9.05 3.83
C TYR A 68 1.58 8.23 5.10
N TYR A 69 2.60 7.89 5.90
CA TYR A 69 2.41 7.26 7.21
C TYR A 69 1.66 8.18 8.17
N VAL A 70 2.08 9.45 8.26
CA VAL A 70 1.40 10.45 9.11
C VAL A 70 -0.02 10.72 8.62
N ASP A 71 -0.22 10.85 7.31
CA ASP A 71 -1.54 11.10 6.72
C ASP A 71 -2.52 9.96 7.00
N PHE A 72 -2.06 8.70 6.99
CA PHE A 72 -2.89 7.54 7.37
C PHE A 72 -3.38 7.64 8.81
N HIS A 73 -2.48 7.84 9.77
CA HIS A 73 -2.85 7.91 11.19
C HIS A 73 -3.66 9.16 11.52
N ARG A 74 -3.35 10.30 10.89
CA ARG A 74 -4.17 11.51 10.98
C ARG A 74 -5.58 11.29 10.43
N CYS A 75 -5.71 10.56 9.32
CA CYS A 75 -7.00 10.22 8.74
C CYS A 75 -7.84 9.37 9.70
N GLN A 76 -7.23 8.36 10.34
CA GLN A 76 -7.91 7.52 11.33
C GLN A 76 -8.39 8.32 12.55
N GLU A 77 -7.58 9.26 13.04
CA GLU A 77 -7.94 10.07 14.22
C GLU A 77 -9.07 11.07 13.91
N LEU A 78 -9.04 11.72 12.75
CA LEU A 78 -10.01 12.77 12.40
C LEU A 78 -11.33 12.23 11.85
N MET A 79 -11.28 11.15 11.04
CA MET A 79 -12.44 10.63 10.31
C MET A 79 -13.00 9.33 10.92
N GLY A 80 -12.25 8.69 11.82
CA GLY A 80 -12.59 7.39 12.40
C GLY A 80 -12.00 6.20 11.63
N ALA A 81 -12.00 5.03 12.27
CA ALA A 81 -11.37 3.81 11.76
C ALA A 81 -12.03 3.25 10.49
N ASP A 82 -13.34 3.45 10.33
CA ASP A 82 -14.14 2.86 9.24
C ASP A 82 -14.16 3.73 7.97
N TYR A 83 -13.44 4.85 7.96
CA TYR A 83 -13.41 5.74 6.80
C TYR A 83 -12.58 5.12 5.67
N ALA A 84 -13.28 4.54 4.68
CA ALA A 84 -12.68 3.81 3.58
C ALA A 84 -11.49 4.56 2.93
N PRO A 85 -11.57 5.86 2.58
CA PRO A 85 -10.46 6.58 1.96
C PRO A 85 -9.13 6.57 2.74
N CYS A 86 -9.14 6.35 4.06
CA CYS A 86 -7.88 6.22 4.82
C CYS A 86 -7.03 5.05 4.34
N LYS A 87 -7.65 3.96 3.86
CA LYS A 87 -6.95 2.77 3.35
C LYS A 87 -6.06 3.10 2.14
N PHE A 88 -6.37 4.14 1.37
CA PHE A 88 -5.49 4.59 0.28
C PHE A 88 -4.10 4.98 0.80
N PHE A 89 -4.03 5.78 1.87
CA PHE A 89 -2.76 6.17 2.47
C PHE A 89 -1.99 4.96 3.00
N GLN A 90 -2.73 3.99 3.56
CA GLN A 90 -2.18 2.72 4.01
C GLN A 90 -1.52 1.92 2.89
N ASN A 91 -2.23 1.75 1.79
CA ASN A 91 -1.73 1.03 0.62
C ASN A 91 -0.48 1.69 0.07
N VAL A 92 -0.43 3.02 0.03
CA VAL A 92 0.70 3.77 -0.52
C VAL A 92 1.94 3.68 0.36
N TYR A 93 1.87 3.92 1.68
CA TYR A 93 3.09 3.83 2.48
C TYR A 93 3.61 2.38 2.60
N LYS A 94 2.72 1.37 2.63
CA LYS A 94 3.13 -0.04 2.67
C LYS A 94 3.81 -0.52 1.38
N ASP A 95 3.55 0.14 0.25
CA ASP A 95 4.09 -0.27 -1.05
C ASP A 95 5.59 0.03 -1.20
N PHE A 96 6.04 1.19 -0.74
CA PHE A 96 7.43 1.63 -0.97
C PHE A 96 8.22 1.95 0.31
N CYS A 97 7.58 2.02 1.47
CA CYS A 97 8.31 2.31 2.70
C CYS A 97 9.03 1.06 3.22
N PRO A 98 10.29 1.18 3.67
CA PRO A 98 10.96 0.06 4.31
C PRO A 98 10.23 -0.39 5.58
N ASN A 99 10.02 -1.70 5.74
CA ASN A 99 9.31 -2.26 6.90
C ASN A 99 9.93 -1.83 8.25
N PHE A 100 11.26 -1.81 8.33
CA PHE A 100 11.96 -1.41 9.56
C PHE A 100 11.72 0.06 9.96
N TRP A 101 11.28 0.93 9.04
CA TRP A 101 10.84 2.29 9.39
C TRP A 101 9.45 2.28 9.98
N VAL A 102 8.54 1.54 9.36
CA VAL A 102 7.15 1.41 9.81
C VAL A 102 7.10 0.79 11.20
N GLU A 103 7.79 -0.32 11.43
CA GLU A 103 7.88 -0.98 12.73
C GLU A 103 8.39 -0.03 13.82
N LYS A 104 9.49 0.68 13.55
CA LYS A 104 10.05 1.64 14.50
C LYS A 104 9.12 2.83 14.77
N TRP A 105 8.38 3.29 13.76
CA TRP A 105 7.41 4.36 13.94
C TRP A 105 6.19 3.90 14.73
N ASP A 106 5.75 2.66 14.52
CA ASP A 106 4.67 2.05 15.29
C ASP A 106 5.08 1.90 16.76
N GLU A 107 6.28 1.42 17.07
CA GLU A 107 6.84 1.38 18.43
C GLU A 107 6.84 2.78 19.08
N LEU A 108 7.38 3.80 18.38
CA LEU A 108 7.41 5.17 18.90
C LEU A 108 6.02 5.78 19.08
N ARG A 109 5.05 5.37 18.27
CA ARG A 109 3.66 5.82 18.35
C ARG A 109 2.95 5.17 19.54
N GLU A 110 3.16 3.87 19.76
CA GLU A 110 2.64 3.14 20.93
C GLU A 110 3.26 3.67 22.25
N GLU A 111 4.54 4.05 22.23
CA GLU A 111 5.20 4.72 23.36
C GLU A 111 4.77 6.19 23.57
N GLY A 112 4.01 6.78 22.63
CA GLY A 112 3.63 8.21 22.68
C GLY A 112 4.80 9.18 22.47
N ARG A 113 5.91 8.72 21.88
CA ARG A 113 7.14 9.50 21.62
C ARG A 113 7.31 9.88 20.15
N PHE A 114 6.32 9.60 19.32
CA PHE A 114 6.37 9.89 17.89
C PHE A 114 6.42 11.41 17.65
N PRO A 115 7.30 11.91 16.76
CA PRO A 115 7.55 13.34 16.62
C PRO A 115 6.44 14.11 15.87
N ALA A 116 5.54 13.44 15.16
CA ALA A 116 4.45 14.11 14.44
C ALA A 116 3.17 14.17 15.27
N LYS A 117 2.40 15.24 15.06
CA LYS A 117 1.06 15.38 15.60
C LYS A 117 0.02 14.83 14.63
N PHE A 118 -0.84 13.97 15.15
CA PHE A 118 -2.02 13.46 14.43
C PHE A 118 -3.22 14.38 14.66
N ASP A 119 -3.29 15.01 15.82
CA ASP A 119 -4.28 16.00 16.21
C ASP A 119 -4.08 17.30 15.40
N ARG A 120 -5.20 17.98 15.10
CA ARG A 120 -5.23 19.24 14.34
C ARG A 120 -4.63 20.41 15.11
#